data_AF-A0A7G9QIA5-F1
#
_entry.id   AF-A0A7G9QIA5-F1
#
_cell.length_a   1.000
_cell.length_b   1.000
_cell.length_c   1.000
_cell.angle_alpha   90.00
_cell.angle_beta   90.00
_cell.angle_gamma   90.00
#
_symmetry.space_group_name_H-M   'P 1'
#
loop_
_entity.id
_entity.type
_entity.pdbx_description
1 polymer ?
#
loop_
_entity_poly.entity_id
_entity_poly.type
_entity_poly.pdbx_seq_one_letter_code
_entity_poly.pdbx_strand_id
1 'polypeptide(L)'
;MPNAKTYRILSLDGGGSWALIQVKCLRKLFAETFNNPDPTGHEVLAKFDLVSANSGGSLVAAAMAENLKLSEIEKIFEDEKLRNKVFSKLSFFEKSLLASVARIFKIGAKYATKRKHLALKEILPGIAQIDLTDIPAHIALDNESKTQFLIVGYDYYRNRAELFRSDCDSMASTSVIERKLKNLSPQAAAPSDCMVSLVDAVHASSTAPVNYFNEPATFLVNNKPKYYWDGGVTGNNNPVLVAVTEAICNRMRSGIEHVQVLSIGTGTVSQLQYDEETPVKYDELKAKQEAPGLIRDIQKMGTSILNDPPDTAAFVAYMILNPDMPGKPVDFIRMNPALRPILVDDAAGKYWDLPAGINKEDYVKLNSMDMDAVKDEEVALIKKLCDNWLDGEGVPNQSIRSSSNLNCLIGHHDFNAAMTDFKNWFTNPTNLL
;
A
#
# COMPACT_ATOMS: atom_id res chain seq x y z
N MET A 1 10.80 -31.26 1.27
CA MET A 1 12.20 -31.70 1.53
C MET A 1 12.66 -31.04 2.84
N PRO A 2 13.68 -31.54 3.56
CA PRO A 2 13.98 -31.11 4.94
C PRO A 2 14.52 -29.69 5.13
N ASN A 3 14.43 -28.81 4.13
CA ASN A 3 14.58 -27.36 4.28
C ASN A 3 13.93 -26.66 3.07
N ALA A 4 12.61 -26.73 2.97
CA ALA A 4 11.86 -25.94 2.02
C ALA A 4 12.03 -24.45 2.36
N LYS A 5 12.66 -23.65 1.49
CA LYS A 5 12.84 -22.22 1.75
C LYS A 5 11.51 -21.50 1.53
N THR A 6 10.89 -21.08 2.61
CA THR A 6 9.75 -20.16 2.61
C THR A 6 10.23 -18.74 2.37
N TYR A 7 9.70 -18.09 1.34
CA TYR A 7 9.97 -16.70 0.98
C TYR A 7 8.81 -15.81 1.41
N ARG A 8 9.05 -14.90 2.36
CA ARG A 8 8.01 -14.07 2.97
C ARG A 8 7.99 -12.68 2.35
N ILE A 9 6.83 -12.27 1.88
CA ILE A 9 6.57 -10.98 1.26
C ILE A 9 5.75 -10.12 2.21
N LEU A 10 6.21 -8.90 2.49
CA LEU A 10 5.41 -7.81 3.03
C LEU A 10 5.01 -6.88 1.89
N SER A 11 3.72 -6.73 1.64
CA SER A 11 3.17 -5.80 0.64
C SER A 11 2.42 -4.68 1.33
N LEU A 12 2.80 -3.43 1.09
CA LEU A 12 2.20 -2.24 1.69
C LEU A 12 1.53 -1.39 0.61
N ASP A 13 0.20 -1.28 0.69
CA ASP A 13 -0.59 -0.49 -0.25
C ASP A 13 -0.26 1.01 -0.16
N GLY A 14 -0.56 1.74 -1.22
CA GLY A 14 -0.61 3.20 -1.20
C GLY A 14 -1.93 3.72 -0.62
N GLY A 15 -1.87 4.92 -0.04
CA GLY A 15 -3.05 5.57 0.55
C GLY A 15 -2.75 6.89 1.30
N GLY A 16 -1.66 7.57 0.96
CA GLY A 16 -1.27 8.80 1.64
C GLY A 16 -1.21 8.66 3.17
N SER A 17 -1.94 9.52 3.88
CA SER A 17 -1.96 9.53 5.35
C SER A 17 -2.67 8.31 5.97
N TRP A 18 -3.47 7.58 5.20
CA TRP A 18 -4.12 6.36 5.67
C TRP A 18 -3.14 5.21 5.93
N ALA A 19 -1.88 5.35 5.47
CA ALA A 19 -0.80 4.41 5.80
C ALA A 19 -0.54 4.27 7.32
N LEU A 20 -1.07 5.19 8.15
CA LEU A 20 -1.16 5.01 9.60
C LEU A 20 -1.77 3.65 10.00
N ILE A 21 -2.77 3.17 9.24
CA ILE A 21 -3.39 1.86 9.46
C ILE A 21 -2.37 0.73 9.39
N GLN A 22 -1.44 0.79 8.43
CA GLN A 22 -0.41 -0.24 8.25
C GLN A 22 0.51 -0.31 9.46
N VAL A 23 0.92 0.85 9.99
CA VAL A 23 1.82 0.94 11.15
C VAL A 23 1.13 0.38 12.40
N LYS A 24 -0.12 0.78 12.66
CA LYS A 24 -0.92 0.26 13.78
C LYS A 24 -1.17 -1.25 13.67
N CYS A 25 -1.46 -1.74 12.47
CA CYS A 25 -1.58 -3.17 12.18
C CYS A 25 -0.29 -3.92 12.52
N LEU A 26 0.86 -3.47 11.98
CA LEU A 26 2.17 -4.10 12.25
C LEU A 26 2.49 -4.12 13.74
N ARG A 27 2.21 -3.04 14.47
CA ARG A 27 2.39 -3.01 15.93
C ARG A 27 1.59 -4.08 16.66
N LYS A 28 0.30 -4.20 16.33
CA LYS A 28 -0.57 -5.21 16.96
C LYS A 28 -0.09 -6.62 16.62
N LEU A 29 0.29 -6.87 15.37
CA LEU A 29 0.87 -8.16 14.97
C LEU A 29 2.14 -8.49 15.76
N PHE A 30 3.04 -7.53 15.94
CA PHE A 30 4.31 -7.75 16.64
C PHE A 30 4.14 -7.88 18.16
N ALA A 31 3.21 -7.12 18.75
CA ALA A 31 2.81 -7.29 20.14
C ALA A 31 2.33 -8.73 20.39
N GLU A 32 1.39 -9.21 19.57
CA GLU A 32 0.70 -10.48 19.79
C GLU A 32 1.50 -11.72 19.35
N THR A 33 2.40 -11.55 18.37
CA THR A 33 3.19 -12.66 17.80
C THR A 33 4.55 -12.79 18.47
N PHE A 34 5.21 -11.68 18.76
CA PHE A 34 6.61 -11.65 19.23
C PHE A 34 6.78 -11.05 20.62
N ASN A 35 5.70 -10.67 21.31
CA ASN A 35 5.75 -9.94 22.59
C ASN A 35 6.59 -8.65 22.50
N ASN A 36 6.54 -7.98 21.34
CA ASN A 36 7.25 -6.74 21.07
C ASN A 36 6.24 -5.68 20.59
N PRO A 37 5.68 -4.86 21.49
CA PRO A 37 4.63 -3.90 21.14
C PRO A 37 5.12 -2.62 20.45
N ASP A 38 6.42 -2.40 20.38
CA ASP A 38 7.02 -1.24 19.72
C ASP A 38 8.37 -1.61 19.06
N PRO A 39 8.34 -2.52 18.07
CA PRO A 39 9.55 -2.99 17.41
C PRO A 39 10.19 -1.87 16.61
N THR A 40 11.51 -1.97 16.39
CA THR A 40 12.18 -1.13 15.40
C THR A 40 11.83 -1.58 13.99
N GLY A 41 11.99 -0.68 13.02
CA GLY A 41 11.80 -1.01 11.62
C GLY A 41 12.64 -2.19 11.15
N HIS A 42 13.91 -2.29 11.55
CA HIS A 42 14.77 -3.42 11.19
C HIS A 42 14.29 -4.74 11.80
N GLU A 43 13.78 -4.74 13.03
CA GLU A 43 13.18 -5.94 13.65
C GLU A 43 11.96 -6.44 12.87
N VAL A 44 11.18 -5.53 12.30
CA VAL A 44 10.05 -5.86 11.42
C VAL A 44 10.53 -6.43 10.10
N LEU A 45 11.43 -5.70 9.43
CA LEU A 45 11.96 -6.06 8.10
C LEU A 45 12.64 -7.43 8.11
N ALA A 46 13.35 -7.78 9.19
CA ALA A 46 14.01 -9.07 9.35
C ALA A 46 13.07 -10.29 9.34
N LYS A 47 11.74 -10.09 9.40
CA LYS A 47 10.76 -11.18 9.27
C LYS A 47 10.35 -11.46 7.81
N PHE A 48 10.82 -10.67 6.85
CA PHE A 48 10.43 -10.73 5.44
C PHE A 48 11.64 -10.77 4.52
N ASP A 49 11.53 -11.50 3.41
CA ASP A 49 12.55 -11.56 2.36
C ASP A 49 12.37 -10.45 1.31
N LEU A 50 11.14 -9.97 1.13
CA LEU A 50 10.79 -8.89 0.20
C LEU A 50 9.78 -7.94 0.85
N VAL A 51 10.05 -6.65 0.75
CA VAL A 51 9.11 -5.58 1.06
C VAL A 51 8.77 -4.88 -0.24
N SER A 52 7.51 -4.94 -0.65
CA SER A 52 7.00 -4.19 -1.78
C SER A 52 6.02 -3.14 -1.33
N ALA A 53 6.13 -1.93 -1.87
CA ALA A 53 5.36 -0.81 -1.37
C ALA A 53 5.04 0.24 -2.45
N ASN A 54 3.88 0.88 -2.31
CA ASN A 54 3.46 2.01 -3.13
C ASN A 54 3.09 3.22 -2.27
N SER A 55 3.30 4.44 -2.76
CA SER A 55 2.81 5.69 -2.18
C SER A 55 3.01 5.81 -0.66
N GLY A 56 1.97 6.06 0.14
CA GLY A 56 2.04 6.09 1.61
C GLY A 56 2.71 4.86 2.24
N GLY A 57 2.47 3.65 1.72
CA GLY A 57 3.15 2.44 2.15
C GLY A 57 4.65 2.44 1.86
N SER A 58 5.10 3.12 0.80
CA SER A 58 6.54 3.29 0.51
C SER A 58 7.23 4.17 1.56
N LEU A 59 6.52 5.17 2.10
CA LEU A 59 7.00 5.97 3.23
C LEU A 59 7.11 5.12 4.51
N VAL A 60 6.15 4.22 4.77
CA VAL A 60 6.24 3.26 5.89
C VAL A 60 7.45 2.33 5.71
N ALA A 61 7.64 1.76 4.52
CA ALA A 61 8.78 0.89 4.22
C ALA A 61 10.13 1.59 4.44
N ALA A 62 10.23 2.85 3.98
CA ALA A 62 11.44 3.66 4.13
C ALA A 62 11.69 4.09 5.57
N ALA A 63 10.65 4.44 6.32
CA ALA A 63 10.74 4.72 7.75
C ALA A 63 11.17 3.47 8.57
N MET A 64 10.74 2.27 8.15
CA MET A 64 11.27 1.04 8.73
C MET A 64 12.75 0.82 8.37
N ALA A 65 13.17 1.16 7.14
CA ALA A 65 14.58 1.06 6.73
C ALA A 65 15.49 2.08 7.46
N GLU A 66 14.96 3.25 7.82
CA GLU A 66 15.59 4.25 8.72
C GLU A 66 15.73 3.73 10.17
N ASN A 67 15.19 2.55 10.47
CA ASN A 67 15.15 1.91 11.79
C ASN A 67 14.32 2.64 12.85
N LEU A 68 13.36 3.47 12.43
CA LEU A 68 12.43 4.10 13.37
C LEU A 68 11.60 3.02 14.07
N LYS A 69 11.26 3.23 15.34
CA LYS A 69 10.26 2.41 16.02
C LYS A 69 8.90 2.63 15.39
N LEU A 70 8.03 1.63 15.40
CA LEU A 70 6.69 1.80 14.83
C LEU A 70 5.91 2.96 15.49
N SER A 71 6.11 3.24 16.79
CA SER A 71 5.58 4.46 17.45
C SER A 71 6.06 5.77 16.84
N GLU A 72 7.29 5.81 16.33
CA GLU A 72 7.87 6.99 15.68
C GLU A 72 7.35 7.11 14.24
N ILE A 73 7.13 5.98 13.56
CA ILE A 73 6.51 5.97 12.23
C ILE A 73 5.06 6.46 12.31
N GLU A 74 4.28 6.09 13.33
CA GLU A 74 2.93 6.63 13.55
C GLU A 74 2.93 8.16 13.63
N LYS A 75 3.90 8.74 14.35
CA LYS A 75 4.02 10.20 14.49
C LYS A 75 4.22 10.93 13.16
N ILE A 76 4.81 10.29 12.15
CA ILE A 76 4.93 10.88 10.79
C ILE A 76 3.55 11.21 10.22
N PHE A 77 2.54 10.40 10.54
CA PHE A 77 1.15 10.57 10.10
C PHE A 77 0.30 11.31 11.13
N GLU A 78 0.61 11.24 12.43
CA GLU A 78 -0.19 11.87 13.48
C GLU A 78 0.20 13.32 13.79
N ASP A 79 1.46 13.70 13.59
CA ASP A 79 1.92 15.07 13.86
C ASP A 79 1.51 16.02 12.73
N GLU A 80 0.71 17.03 13.06
CA GLU A 80 0.21 18.02 12.10
C GLU A 80 1.34 18.79 11.40
N LYS A 81 2.44 19.09 12.09
CA LYS A 81 3.58 19.81 11.50
C LYS A 81 4.30 18.93 10.50
N LEU A 82 4.53 17.64 10.81
CA LEU A 82 5.14 16.69 9.87
C LEU A 82 4.26 16.47 8.64
N ARG A 83 2.94 16.27 8.84
CA ARG A 83 1.99 16.17 7.72
C ARG A 83 2.01 17.41 6.83
N ASN A 84 1.97 18.61 7.43
CA ASN A 84 2.00 19.87 6.67
C ASN A 84 3.33 20.14 5.96
N LYS A 85 4.44 19.54 6.39
CA LYS A 85 5.70 19.55 5.65
C LYS A 85 5.61 18.70 4.37
N VAL A 86 5.10 17.47 4.47
CA VAL A 86 4.93 16.54 3.33
C VAL A 86 3.84 17.04 2.36
N PHE A 87 2.69 17.46 2.91
CA PHE A 87 1.54 18.02 2.19
C PHE A 87 1.56 19.55 2.21
N SER A 88 2.71 20.12 1.83
CA SER A 88 2.87 21.58 1.82
C SER A 88 2.06 22.23 0.71
N LYS A 89 1.02 23.00 1.08
CA LYS A 89 0.11 23.66 0.13
C LYS A 89 0.85 24.59 -0.84
N LEU A 90 0.33 24.70 -2.07
CA LEU A 90 0.81 25.68 -3.03
C LEU A 90 0.55 27.12 -2.54
N SER A 91 1.56 27.96 -2.71
CA SER A 91 1.49 29.40 -2.50
C SER A 91 0.57 30.08 -3.53
N PHE A 92 0.18 31.31 -3.25
CA PHE A 92 -0.68 32.09 -4.14
C PHE A 92 -0.07 32.25 -5.56
N PHE A 93 1.24 32.47 -5.64
CA PHE A 93 1.96 32.59 -6.92
C PHE A 93 2.03 31.27 -7.68
N GLU A 94 2.31 30.15 -7.02
CA GLU A 94 2.31 28.82 -7.63
C GLU A 94 0.93 28.44 -8.18
N LYS A 95 -0.14 28.78 -7.44
CA LYS A 95 -1.52 28.61 -7.92
C LYS A 95 -1.84 29.47 -9.14
N SER A 96 -1.28 30.69 -9.20
CA SER A 96 -1.49 31.66 -10.29
C SER A 96 -0.80 31.25 -11.60
N LEU A 97 0.32 30.53 -11.53
CA LEU A 97 1.02 29.98 -12.71
C LEU A 97 0.30 28.80 -13.36
N LEU A 98 -0.52 28.05 -12.60
CA LEU A 98 -1.30 26.91 -13.09
C LEU A 98 -2.65 27.30 -13.73
N ALA A 99 -2.92 28.61 -13.84
CA ALA A 99 -4.25 29.14 -13.62
C ALA A 99 -5.13 29.38 -14.86
N SER A 100 -4.77 28.95 -16.07
CA SER A 100 -5.62 29.18 -17.25
C SER A 100 -6.71 28.11 -17.42
N VAL A 101 -6.39 26.84 -17.13
CA VAL A 101 -7.29 25.69 -17.38
C VAL A 101 -7.80 25.07 -16.08
N ALA A 102 -6.96 24.98 -15.04
CA ALA A 102 -7.29 24.38 -13.73
C ALA A 102 -8.46 25.07 -12.99
N ARG A 103 -8.57 26.42 -13.11
CA ARG A 103 -9.61 27.22 -12.43
C ARG A 103 -11.02 26.97 -12.99
N ILE A 104 -11.15 26.65 -14.27
CA ILE A 104 -12.45 26.44 -14.93
C ILE A 104 -13.04 25.08 -14.55
N PHE A 105 -12.19 24.08 -14.32
CA PHE A 105 -12.62 22.68 -14.13
C PHE A 105 -12.57 22.19 -12.67
N LYS A 106 -12.19 23.03 -11.69
CA LYS A 106 -11.94 22.62 -10.28
C LYS A 106 -11.00 21.40 -10.17
N ILE A 107 -10.04 21.29 -11.09
CA ILE A 107 -8.98 20.28 -11.09
C ILE A 107 -7.67 21.05 -10.91
N GLY A 108 -6.92 20.77 -9.85
CA GLY A 108 -5.70 21.52 -9.57
C GLY A 108 -4.90 20.94 -8.42
N ALA A 109 -3.59 20.87 -8.59
CA ALA A 109 -2.68 20.43 -7.55
C ALA A 109 -2.85 21.23 -6.25
N LYS A 110 -2.87 20.51 -5.12
CA LYS A 110 -2.98 21.07 -3.78
C LYS A 110 -1.59 21.39 -3.20
N TYR A 111 -0.57 20.61 -3.55
CA TYR A 111 0.72 20.51 -2.85
C TYR A 111 1.93 20.68 -3.76
N ALA A 112 3.04 21.14 -3.18
CA ALA A 112 4.32 21.33 -3.89
C ALA A 112 5.22 20.09 -3.82
N THR A 113 5.58 19.56 -5.00
CA THR A 113 6.43 18.37 -5.14
C THR A 113 7.83 18.58 -4.54
N LYS A 114 8.49 19.70 -4.86
CA LYS A 114 9.83 20.02 -4.33
C LYS A 114 9.89 20.11 -2.81
N ARG A 115 8.87 20.73 -2.19
CA ARG A 115 8.80 20.85 -0.73
C ARG A 115 8.62 19.48 -0.07
N LYS A 116 7.82 18.59 -0.68
CA LYS A 116 7.72 17.20 -0.24
C LYS A 116 9.09 16.49 -0.28
N HIS A 117 9.85 16.61 -1.36
CA HIS A 117 11.14 15.93 -1.49
C HIS A 117 12.12 16.33 -0.38
N LEU A 118 12.18 17.63 -0.06
CA LEU A 118 12.97 18.15 1.06
C LEU A 118 12.46 17.61 2.40
N ALA A 119 11.14 17.62 2.63
CA ALA A 119 10.54 17.09 3.84
C ALA A 119 10.86 15.61 4.05
N LEU A 120 10.81 14.78 2.99
CA LEU A 120 11.17 13.37 3.09
C LEU A 120 12.63 13.17 3.51
N LYS A 121 13.57 13.98 2.99
CA LYS A 121 14.98 13.94 3.39
C LYS A 121 15.21 14.42 4.82
N GLU A 122 14.40 15.35 5.32
CA GLU A 122 14.44 15.78 6.73
C GLU A 122 13.89 14.70 7.68
N ILE A 123 12.85 13.99 7.27
CA ILE A 123 12.20 12.94 8.08
C ILE A 123 13.05 11.66 8.10
N LEU A 124 13.75 11.35 7.00
CA LEU A 124 14.49 10.11 6.80
C LEU A 124 15.97 10.39 6.44
N PRO A 125 16.73 11.05 7.33
CA PRO A 125 18.05 11.57 7.00
C PRO A 125 19.09 10.49 6.68
N GLY A 126 19.02 9.31 7.32
CA GLY A 126 19.96 8.21 7.10
C GLY A 126 19.80 7.60 5.71
N ILE A 127 18.62 7.03 5.42
CA ILE A 127 18.34 6.36 4.15
C ILE A 127 18.28 7.32 2.96
N ALA A 128 18.15 8.64 3.18
CA ALA A 128 18.28 9.64 2.12
C ALA A 128 19.67 9.64 1.46
N GLN A 129 20.68 9.08 2.12
CA GLN A 129 22.06 9.00 1.62
C GLN A 129 22.43 7.58 1.14
N ILE A 130 21.51 6.63 1.19
CA ILE A 130 21.78 5.21 0.89
C ILE A 130 21.07 4.85 -0.40
N ASP A 131 21.84 4.35 -1.37
CA ASP A 131 21.29 3.79 -2.60
C ASP A 131 20.47 2.54 -2.31
N LEU A 132 19.38 2.35 -3.05
CA LEU A 132 18.44 1.26 -2.84
C LEU A 132 19.11 -0.12 -2.85
N THR A 133 20.20 -0.28 -3.63
CA THR A 133 21.00 -1.50 -3.71
C THR A 133 21.75 -1.83 -2.42
N ASP A 134 22.06 -0.82 -1.60
CA ASP A 134 22.81 -0.96 -0.35
C ASP A 134 21.89 -1.08 0.88
N ILE A 135 20.59 -0.83 0.72
CA ILE A 135 19.60 -0.97 1.79
C ILE A 135 19.60 -2.35 2.43
N PRO A 136 19.63 -3.49 1.70
CA PRO A 136 19.64 -4.82 2.33
C PRO A 136 20.82 -5.01 3.28
N ALA A 137 21.99 -4.46 2.93
CA ALA A 137 23.17 -4.51 3.80
C ALA A 137 23.02 -3.58 5.01
N HIS A 138 22.42 -2.40 4.82
CA HIS A 138 22.19 -1.43 5.90
C HIS A 138 21.24 -1.93 6.99
N ILE A 139 20.19 -2.66 6.63
CA ILE A 139 19.17 -3.16 7.57
C ILE A 139 19.49 -4.54 8.15
N ALA A 140 20.65 -5.11 7.82
CA ALA A 140 20.97 -6.47 8.18
C ALA A 140 21.15 -6.63 9.69
N LEU A 141 20.32 -7.46 10.32
CA LEU A 141 20.56 -7.95 11.67
C LEU A 141 21.43 -9.21 11.60
N ASP A 142 22.47 -9.27 12.43
CA ASP A 142 23.38 -10.42 12.61
C ASP A 142 24.05 -10.95 11.32
N ASN A 143 24.26 -10.09 10.32
CA ASN A 143 24.79 -10.45 8.98
C ASN A 143 23.95 -11.45 8.17
N GLU A 144 22.71 -11.74 8.58
CA GLU A 144 21.86 -12.75 7.93
C GLU A 144 20.73 -12.16 7.08
N SER A 145 20.24 -10.95 7.37
CA SER A 145 19.09 -10.43 6.62
C SER A 145 19.47 -9.92 5.22
N LYS A 146 18.71 -10.35 4.22
CA LYS A 146 18.77 -9.87 2.83
C LYS A 146 17.41 -9.35 2.36
N THR A 147 16.61 -8.74 3.24
CA THR A 147 15.30 -8.20 2.86
C THR A 147 15.46 -7.25 1.68
N GLN A 148 14.85 -7.62 0.54
CA GLN A 148 14.87 -6.81 -0.68
C GLN A 148 13.71 -5.82 -0.66
N PHE A 149 13.85 -4.72 -1.41
CA PHE A 149 12.84 -3.69 -1.59
C PHE A 149 12.40 -3.61 -3.05
N LEU A 150 11.09 -3.48 -3.25
CA LEU A 150 10.45 -3.25 -4.55
C LEU A 150 9.46 -2.09 -4.43
N ILE A 151 9.88 -0.89 -4.82
CA ILE A 151 9.06 0.32 -4.77
C ILE A 151 8.50 0.63 -6.16
N VAL A 152 7.20 0.94 -6.23
CA VAL A 152 6.51 1.14 -7.51
C VAL A 152 6.36 2.62 -7.84
N GLY A 153 6.71 3.02 -9.05
CA GLY A 153 6.45 4.35 -9.61
C GLY A 153 5.91 4.28 -11.03
N TYR A 154 5.62 5.44 -11.61
CA TYR A 154 5.24 5.59 -13.01
C TYR A 154 6.28 6.45 -13.74
N ASP A 155 6.97 5.91 -14.74
CA ASP A 155 7.91 6.66 -15.58
C ASP A 155 7.12 7.62 -16.49
N TYR A 156 7.23 8.92 -16.19
CA TYR A 156 6.44 9.98 -16.81
C TYR A 156 6.54 9.99 -18.34
N TYR A 157 7.74 9.79 -18.89
CA TYR A 157 7.96 9.91 -20.34
C TYR A 157 7.81 8.57 -21.06
N ARG A 158 8.11 7.46 -20.40
CA ARG A 158 7.97 6.12 -21.00
C ARG A 158 6.57 5.53 -20.86
N ASN A 159 5.70 6.15 -20.07
CA ASN A 159 4.32 5.73 -19.83
C ASN A 159 4.20 4.27 -19.39
N ARG A 160 5.01 3.87 -18.41
CA ARG A 160 5.03 2.51 -17.88
C ARG A 160 5.33 2.50 -16.39
N ALA A 161 5.03 1.38 -15.74
CA ALA A 161 5.50 1.14 -14.38
C ALA A 161 7.04 1.15 -14.34
N GLU A 162 7.57 1.89 -13.37
CA GLU A 162 8.95 1.80 -12.92
C GLU A 162 8.97 1.01 -11.61
N LEU A 163 9.85 0.03 -11.54
CA LEU A 163 9.96 -0.87 -10.40
C LEU A 163 11.37 -0.70 -9.83
N PHE A 164 11.50 0.19 -8.85
CA PHE A 164 12.76 0.45 -8.17
C PHE A 164 13.08 -0.75 -7.27
N ARG A 165 14.19 -1.43 -7.59
CA ARG A 165 14.62 -2.66 -6.92
C ARG A 165 15.92 -2.45 -6.18
N SER A 166 16.04 -3.02 -4.99
CA SER A 166 17.34 -3.21 -4.34
C SER A 166 18.14 -4.32 -5.03
N ASP A 167 17.46 -5.34 -5.57
CA ASP A 167 18.09 -6.42 -6.32
C ASP A 167 18.15 -6.09 -7.82
N CYS A 168 19.25 -5.45 -8.23
CA CYS A 168 19.50 -5.13 -9.64
C CYS A 168 19.56 -6.38 -10.55
N ASP A 169 20.00 -7.51 -10.01
CA ASP A 169 20.18 -8.76 -10.74
C ASP A 169 18.91 -9.60 -10.77
N SER A 170 17.78 -9.05 -10.29
CA SER A 170 16.50 -9.75 -10.32
C SER A 170 16.17 -10.30 -11.69
N MET A 171 15.72 -11.55 -11.71
CA MET A 171 15.26 -12.22 -12.93
C MET A 171 14.01 -11.58 -13.54
N ALA A 172 13.33 -10.68 -12.80
CA ALA A 172 12.21 -9.88 -13.29
C ALA A 172 12.66 -8.57 -13.97
N SER A 173 13.94 -8.18 -13.85
CA SER A 173 14.47 -6.96 -14.46
C SER A 173 14.56 -7.10 -15.98
N THR A 174 14.15 -6.05 -16.71
CA THR A 174 14.20 -6.04 -18.19
C THR A 174 15.63 -6.28 -18.72
N SER A 175 16.64 -5.67 -18.11
CA SER A 175 18.03 -5.81 -18.56
C SER A 175 18.58 -7.23 -18.33
N VAL A 176 18.19 -7.85 -17.22
CA VAL A 176 18.53 -9.24 -16.90
C VAL A 176 17.84 -10.21 -17.86
N ILE A 177 16.55 -10.01 -18.13
CA ILE A 177 15.78 -10.80 -19.11
C ILE A 177 16.40 -10.70 -20.50
N GLU A 178 16.72 -9.49 -20.96
CA GLU A 178 17.32 -9.27 -22.28
C GLU A 178 18.65 -10.04 -22.41
N ARG A 179 19.52 -9.96 -21.39
CA ARG A 179 20.80 -10.67 -21.39
C ARG A 179 20.60 -12.18 -21.37
N LYS A 180 19.68 -12.69 -20.56
CA LYS A 180 19.33 -14.12 -20.53
C LYS A 180 18.89 -14.61 -21.91
N LEU A 181 18.00 -13.88 -22.59
CA LEU A 181 17.50 -14.24 -23.92
C LEU A 181 18.60 -14.18 -25.00
N LYS A 182 19.64 -13.38 -24.78
CA LYS A 182 20.85 -13.34 -25.63
C LYS A 182 21.91 -14.39 -25.24
N ASN A 183 21.59 -15.32 -24.34
CA ASN A 183 22.52 -16.32 -23.79
C ASN A 183 23.77 -15.68 -23.12
N LEU A 184 23.60 -14.50 -22.52
CA LEU A 184 24.63 -13.84 -21.70
C LEU A 184 24.36 -14.08 -20.21
N SER A 185 25.37 -13.80 -19.36
CA SER A 185 25.21 -13.84 -17.89
C SER A 185 24.01 -12.98 -17.45
N PRO A 186 23.04 -13.56 -16.71
CA PRO A 186 21.81 -12.88 -16.28
C PRO A 186 22.07 -11.99 -15.06
N GLN A 187 22.70 -10.86 -15.33
CA GLN A 187 23.04 -9.81 -14.36
C GLN A 187 22.66 -8.45 -14.96
N ALA A 188 22.50 -7.42 -14.14
CA ALA A 188 22.21 -6.08 -14.62
C ALA A 188 23.27 -5.61 -15.63
N ALA A 189 22.82 -4.97 -16.71
CA ALA A 189 23.73 -4.45 -17.74
C ALA A 189 24.62 -3.31 -17.21
N ALA A 190 24.09 -2.53 -16.26
CA ALA A 190 24.83 -1.55 -15.47
C ALA A 190 24.12 -1.38 -14.11
N PRO A 191 24.87 -1.14 -13.01
CA PRO A 191 24.27 -0.80 -11.70
C PRO A 191 23.38 0.44 -11.78
N SER A 192 23.73 1.33 -12.71
CA SER A 192 23.11 2.63 -12.98
C SER A 192 21.59 2.58 -13.17
N ASP A 193 21.02 1.44 -13.56
CA ASP A 193 19.57 1.27 -13.75
C ASP A 193 18.81 1.12 -12.42
N CYS A 194 19.50 0.90 -11.29
CA CYS A 194 18.90 0.81 -9.95
C CYS A 194 19.65 1.61 -8.86
N MET A 195 20.64 2.43 -9.22
CA MET A 195 21.25 3.42 -8.32
C MET A 195 20.35 4.64 -8.14
N VAL A 196 19.39 4.51 -7.24
CA VAL A 196 18.48 5.56 -6.77
C VAL A 196 18.40 5.42 -5.25
N SER A 197 18.43 6.52 -4.50
CA SER A 197 18.24 6.44 -3.05
C SER A 197 16.84 5.93 -2.70
N LEU A 198 16.67 5.23 -1.58
CA LEU A 198 15.33 4.78 -1.16
C LEU A 198 14.36 5.96 -1.00
N VAL A 199 14.83 7.12 -0.52
CA VAL A 199 14.01 8.33 -0.41
C VAL A 199 13.59 8.89 -1.77
N ASP A 200 14.45 8.83 -2.79
CA ASP A 200 14.08 9.24 -4.15
C ASP A 200 13.04 8.28 -4.76
N ALA A 201 13.17 6.96 -4.51
CA ALA A 201 12.17 5.98 -4.92
C ALA A 201 10.81 6.22 -4.22
N VAL A 202 10.80 6.53 -2.92
CA VAL A 202 9.58 6.96 -2.19
C VAL A 202 9.02 8.26 -2.75
N HIS A 203 9.88 9.21 -3.09
CA HIS A 203 9.46 10.47 -3.68
C HIS A 203 8.76 10.23 -5.03
N ALA A 204 9.31 9.37 -5.90
CA ALA A 204 8.65 8.93 -7.12
C ALA A 204 7.30 8.25 -6.80
N SER A 205 7.33 7.24 -5.93
CA SER A 205 6.19 6.37 -5.61
C SER A 205 5.02 7.09 -4.94
N SER A 206 5.25 8.21 -4.25
CA SER A 206 4.22 8.96 -3.50
C SER A 206 3.77 10.26 -4.15
N THR A 207 4.23 10.56 -5.37
CA THR A 207 3.85 11.81 -6.06
C THR A 207 2.61 11.57 -6.92
N ALA A 208 1.45 11.57 -6.28
CA ALA A 208 0.17 11.41 -6.98
C ALA A 208 -0.09 12.56 -7.97
N PRO A 209 -0.36 12.26 -9.26
CA PRO A 209 -0.81 13.26 -10.21
C PRO A 209 -2.26 13.65 -9.90
N VAL A 210 -2.77 14.67 -10.60
CA VAL A 210 -4.19 15.07 -10.59
C VAL A 210 -4.74 15.34 -9.18
N ASN A 211 -4.90 16.60 -8.83
CA ASN A 211 -5.44 17.08 -7.53
C ASN A 211 -4.52 16.93 -6.30
N TYR A 212 -3.31 16.38 -6.40
CA TYR A 212 -2.36 16.36 -5.27
C TYR A 212 -1.12 17.21 -5.55
N PHE A 213 -0.15 16.70 -6.33
CA PHE A 213 1.14 17.36 -6.52
C PHE A 213 1.22 18.13 -7.85
N ASN A 214 1.98 19.23 -7.85
CA ASN A 214 1.98 20.21 -8.96
C ASN A 214 2.90 19.88 -10.13
N GLU A 215 3.88 19.00 -9.93
CA GLU A 215 4.84 18.58 -10.96
C GLU A 215 5.34 17.15 -10.67
N PRO A 216 5.84 16.41 -11.68
CA PRO A 216 6.40 15.08 -11.45
C PRO A 216 7.54 15.10 -10.44
N ALA A 217 7.67 14.02 -9.67
CA ALA A 217 8.85 13.79 -8.85
C ALA A 217 10.09 13.83 -9.72
N THR A 218 11.05 14.68 -9.38
CA THR A 218 12.22 14.92 -10.22
C THR A 218 13.49 14.81 -9.41
N PHE A 219 14.37 13.90 -9.82
CA PHE A 219 15.71 13.71 -9.26
C PHE A 219 16.68 13.18 -10.32
N LEU A 220 17.97 13.19 -10.01
CA LEU A 220 19.00 12.74 -10.93
C LEU A 220 19.19 11.22 -10.81
N VAL A 221 19.19 10.54 -11.93
CA VAL A 221 19.64 9.14 -12.06
C VAL A 221 20.77 9.15 -13.08
N ASN A 222 21.98 8.84 -12.64
CA ASN A 222 23.22 8.94 -13.44
C ASN A 222 23.42 10.33 -14.05
N ASN A 223 23.33 11.37 -13.22
CA ASN A 223 23.45 12.77 -13.63
C ASN A 223 22.44 13.23 -14.69
N LYS A 224 21.35 12.47 -14.90
CA LYS A 224 20.26 12.83 -15.82
C LYS A 224 18.96 12.99 -15.05
N PRO A 225 18.21 14.09 -15.26
CA PRO A 225 16.92 14.26 -14.61
C PRO A 225 15.94 13.18 -15.09
N LYS A 226 15.26 12.56 -14.13
CA LYS A 226 14.16 11.62 -14.36
C LYS A 226 12.89 12.15 -13.70
N TYR A 227 11.76 11.72 -14.23
CA TYR A 227 10.45 12.28 -13.90
C TYR A 227 9.48 11.13 -13.64
N TYR A 228 8.83 11.18 -12.48
CA TYR A 228 7.97 10.10 -12.04
C TYR A 228 6.65 10.62 -11.44
N TRP A 229 5.61 9.80 -11.58
CA TRP A 229 4.39 9.89 -10.78
C TRP A 229 4.24 8.67 -9.87
N ASP A 230 3.27 8.74 -8.98
CA ASP A 230 2.87 7.66 -8.07
C ASP A 230 2.61 6.35 -8.83
N GLY A 231 3.08 5.24 -8.26
CA GLY A 231 2.92 3.91 -8.84
C GLY A 231 1.47 3.44 -8.90
N GLY A 232 0.57 4.04 -8.12
CA GLY A 232 -0.87 3.79 -8.19
C GLY A 232 -1.43 3.95 -9.60
N VAL A 233 -0.88 4.90 -10.38
CA VAL A 233 -1.26 5.16 -11.79
C VAL A 233 -1.14 3.94 -12.69
N THR A 234 -0.33 2.96 -12.30
CA THR A 234 -0.07 1.73 -13.06
C THR A 234 -0.99 0.58 -12.69
N GLY A 235 -1.97 0.80 -11.81
CA GLY A 235 -2.80 -0.25 -11.22
C GLY A 235 -2.08 -1.05 -10.12
N ASN A 236 -0.97 -0.53 -9.61
CA ASN A 236 -0.17 -1.17 -8.55
C ASN A 236 -0.27 -0.40 -7.23
N ASN A 237 -1.43 0.19 -6.93
CA ASN A 237 -1.62 0.83 -5.63
C ASN A 237 -1.56 -0.20 -4.49
N ASN A 238 -2.05 -1.43 -4.73
CA ASN A 238 -1.67 -2.61 -3.98
C ASN A 238 -0.55 -3.35 -4.73
N PRO A 239 0.71 -3.32 -4.26
CA PRO A 239 1.84 -3.87 -5.01
C PRO A 239 2.00 -5.39 -4.87
N VAL A 240 1.03 -6.09 -4.29
CA VAL A 240 1.14 -7.54 -4.02
C VAL A 240 1.35 -8.37 -5.28
N LEU A 241 0.73 -7.97 -6.40
CA LEU A 241 0.87 -8.69 -7.67
C LEU A 241 2.29 -8.59 -8.22
N VAL A 242 2.90 -7.39 -8.21
CA VAL A 242 4.30 -7.23 -8.65
C VAL A 242 5.25 -7.90 -7.68
N ALA A 243 4.96 -7.93 -6.38
CA ALA A 243 5.76 -8.64 -5.39
C ALA A 243 5.75 -10.17 -5.58
N VAL A 244 4.58 -10.76 -5.83
CA VAL A 244 4.46 -12.20 -6.13
C VAL A 244 5.15 -12.52 -7.47
N THR A 245 5.00 -11.66 -8.47
CA THR A 245 5.71 -11.80 -9.75
C THR A 245 7.23 -11.80 -9.55
N GLU A 246 7.74 -10.87 -8.72
CA GLU A 246 9.15 -10.76 -8.37
C GLU A 246 9.67 -12.06 -7.72
N ALA A 247 8.93 -12.61 -6.76
CA ALA A 247 9.30 -13.88 -6.11
C ALA A 247 9.32 -15.06 -7.09
N ILE A 248 8.32 -15.16 -7.97
CA ILE A 248 8.23 -16.24 -8.96
C ILE A 248 9.36 -16.18 -9.98
N CYS A 249 9.66 -15.00 -10.54
CA CYS A 249 10.78 -14.83 -11.47
C CYS A 249 12.11 -15.27 -10.82
N ASN A 250 12.26 -15.03 -9.52
CA ASN A 250 13.46 -15.36 -8.76
C ASN A 250 13.46 -16.74 -8.11
N ARG A 251 12.42 -17.55 -8.33
CA ARG A 251 12.21 -18.83 -7.64
C ARG A 251 13.42 -19.76 -7.72
N MET A 252 13.92 -19.98 -8.94
CA MET A 252 15.07 -20.86 -9.18
C MET A 252 16.38 -20.26 -8.65
N ARG A 253 16.58 -18.95 -8.80
CA ARG A 253 17.80 -18.25 -8.35
C ARG A 253 17.92 -18.26 -6.83
N SER A 254 16.79 -18.10 -6.14
CA SER A 254 16.73 -17.95 -4.69
C SER A 254 16.35 -19.23 -3.94
N GLY A 255 16.09 -20.34 -4.65
CA GLY A 255 15.68 -21.63 -4.10
C GLY A 255 14.32 -21.60 -3.40
N ILE A 256 13.38 -20.77 -3.87
CA ILE A 256 12.08 -20.54 -3.22
C ILE A 256 11.15 -21.73 -3.48
N GLU A 257 10.74 -22.41 -2.41
CA GLU A 257 9.77 -23.51 -2.52
C GLU A 257 8.35 -23.00 -2.24
N HIS A 258 8.19 -22.23 -1.15
CA HIS A 258 6.90 -21.69 -0.72
C HIS A 258 6.96 -20.17 -0.64
N VAL A 259 5.85 -19.49 -0.96
CA VAL A 259 5.71 -18.04 -0.83
C VAL A 259 4.63 -17.77 0.20
N GLN A 260 4.95 -16.93 1.20
CA GLN A 260 3.97 -16.40 2.14
C GLN A 260 3.81 -14.90 1.89
N VAL A 261 2.58 -14.39 1.90
CA VAL A 261 2.27 -13.00 1.55
C VAL A 261 1.47 -12.36 2.67
N LEU A 262 2.03 -11.33 3.31
CA LEU A 262 1.28 -10.41 4.15
C LEU A 262 1.06 -9.12 3.36
N SER A 263 -0.17 -8.88 2.92
CA SER A 263 -0.58 -7.63 2.25
C SER A 263 -1.37 -6.77 3.23
N ILE A 264 -0.88 -5.58 3.54
CA ILE A 264 -1.51 -4.64 4.48
C ILE A 264 -1.99 -3.39 3.74
N GLY A 265 -3.29 -3.11 3.87
CA GLY A 265 -3.94 -2.00 3.18
C GLY A 265 -4.03 -0.73 4.00
N THR A 266 -4.61 0.30 3.38
CA THR A 266 -4.81 1.63 3.96
C THR A 266 -6.30 1.99 4.08
N GLY A 267 -7.15 1.02 4.37
CA GLY A 267 -8.60 1.14 4.34
C GLY A 267 -9.20 0.94 2.95
N THR A 268 -10.39 0.34 2.91
CA THR A 268 -11.24 0.32 1.72
C THR A 268 -12.63 0.78 2.08
N VAL A 269 -13.31 1.42 1.12
CA VAL A 269 -14.71 1.77 1.24
C VAL A 269 -15.50 1.06 0.17
N SER A 270 -16.63 0.46 0.55
CA SER A 270 -17.57 -0.17 -0.36
C SER A 270 -18.98 0.33 -0.07
N GLN A 271 -19.70 0.71 -1.12
CA GLN A 271 -21.10 1.11 -1.06
C GLN A 271 -21.95 0.08 -1.83
N LEU A 272 -23.23 0.01 -1.49
CA LEU A 272 -24.22 -0.78 -2.24
C LEU A 272 -24.47 -0.15 -3.60
N GLN A 273 -25.05 -0.92 -4.52
CA GLN A 273 -25.53 -0.34 -5.78
C GLN A 273 -26.62 0.70 -5.50
N TYR A 274 -26.73 1.69 -6.38
CA TYR A 274 -27.70 2.79 -6.22
C TYR A 274 -29.15 2.29 -6.24
N ASP A 275 -29.39 1.16 -6.92
CA ASP A 275 -30.67 0.47 -7.09
C ASP A 275 -30.81 -0.77 -6.20
N GLU A 276 -30.03 -0.88 -5.12
CA GLU A 276 -30.15 -1.98 -4.15
C GLU A 276 -31.61 -2.14 -3.65
N GLU A 277 -32.13 -3.36 -3.80
CA GLU A 277 -33.51 -3.73 -3.47
C GLU A 277 -33.68 -4.12 -1.99
N THR A 278 -32.63 -4.66 -1.36
CA THR A 278 -32.67 -4.99 0.07
C THR A 278 -32.84 -3.70 0.88
N PRO A 279 -33.77 -3.65 1.86
CA PRO A 279 -33.97 -2.47 2.69
C PRO A 279 -32.66 -1.96 3.30
N VAL A 280 -32.46 -0.65 3.32
CA VAL A 280 -31.29 -0.01 3.94
C VAL A 280 -31.77 0.87 5.09
N LYS A 281 -31.04 0.86 6.22
CA LYS A 281 -31.36 1.74 7.35
C LYS A 281 -30.92 3.19 7.12
N TYR A 282 -29.89 3.37 6.30
CA TYR A 282 -29.33 4.66 5.94
C TYR A 282 -29.09 4.72 4.43
N ASP A 283 -29.64 5.73 3.75
CA ASP A 283 -29.51 5.90 2.30
C ASP A 283 -28.06 6.10 1.86
N GLU A 284 -27.20 6.63 2.75
CA GLU A 284 -25.78 6.86 2.46
C GLU A 284 -24.97 5.57 2.24
N LEU A 285 -25.52 4.40 2.60
CA LEU A 285 -24.94 3.10 2.29
C LEU A 285 -24.95 2.81 0.78
N LYS A 286 -25.84 3.46 0.02
CA LYS A 286 -25.95 3.29 -1.44
C LYS A 286 -25.00 4.24 -2.17
N ALA A 287 -24.46 3.77 -3.28
CA ALA A 287 -23.76 4.60 -4.23
C ALA A 287 -24.72 5.68 -4.76
N LYS A 288 -24.22 6.91 -4.93
CA LYS A 288 -25.03 8.01 -5.47
C LYS A 288 -25.27 7.80 -6.96
N GLN A 289 -26.54 7.85 -7.37
CA GLN A 289 -26.89 7.91 -8.78
C GLN A 289 -26.59 9.31 -9.31
N GLU A 290 -25.56 9.42 -10.14
CA GLU A 290 -25.19 10.68 -10.79
C GLU A 290 -25.15 10.48 -12.31
N ALA A 291 -25.69 11.45 -13.05
CA ALA A 291 -25.64 11.43 -14.50
C ALA A 291 -24.18 11.60 -15.00
N PRO A 292 -23.74 10.83 -16.02
CA PRO A 292 -22.42 10.99 -16.61
C PRO A 292 -22.18 12.41 -17.13
N GLY A 293 -20.92 12.85 -17.15
CA GLY A 293 -20.55 14.16 -17.66
C GLY A 293 -19.04 14.39 -17.67
N LEU A 294 -18.52 14.90 -18.78
CA LEU A 294 -17.08 14.98 -19.09
C LEU A 294 -16.19 15.42 -17.91
N ILE A 295 -16.54 16.50 -17.21
CA ILE A 295 -15.73 17.03 -16.10
C ILE A 295 -15.72 16.06 -14.92
N ARG A 296 -16.89 15.51 -14.56
CA ARG A 296 -17.02 14.56 -13.45
C ARG A 296 -16.37 13.23 -13.80
N ASP A 297 -16.52 12.78 -15.05
CA ASP A 297 -15.91 11.54 -15.52
C ASP A 297 -14.38 11.64 -15.49
N ILE A 298 -13.80 12.79 -15.86
CA ILE A 298 -12.36 13.04 -15.71
C ILE A 298 -11.93 13.00 -14.24
N GLN A 299 -12.67 13.65 -13.33
CA GLN A 299 -12.36 13.63 -11.89
C GLN A 299 -12.46 12.22 -11.32
N LYS A 300 -13.56 11.50 -11.64
CA LYS A 300 -13.82 10.13 -11.21
C LYS A 300 -12.75 9.17 -11.73
N MET A 301 -12.37 9.27 -13.01
CA MET A 301 -11.31 8.43 -13.57
C MET A 301 -9.95 8.75 -12.95
N GLY A 302 -9.64 10.04 -12.72
CA GLY A 302 -8.39 10.45 -12.08
C GLY A 302 -8.20 9.86 -10.68
N THR A 303 -9.24 9.87 -9.85
CA THR A 303 -9.20 9.23 -8.52
C THR A 303 -9.26 7.71 -8.59
N SER A 304 -10.02 7.15 -9.53
CA SER A 304 -10.12 5.68 -9.74
C SER A 304 -8.84 5.05 -10.26
N ILE A 305 -7.96 5.82 -10.90
CA ILE A 305 -6.64 5.34 -11.34
C ILE A 305 -5.68 5.19 -10.15
N LEU A 306 -5.83 6.00 -9.11
CA LEU A 306 -4.99 5.96 -7.91
C LEU A 306 -5.51 4.99 -6.86
N ASN A 307 -6.83 4.79 -6.81
CA ASN A 307 -7.45 3.77 -6.00
C ASN A 307 -7.31 2.40 -6.69
N ASP A 308 -6.79 1.39 -5.99
CA ASP A 308 -6.87 0.01 -6.50
C ASP A 308 -8.36 -0.37 -6.60
N PRO A 309 -8.87 -0.81 -7.76
CA PRO A 309 -10.18 -1.44 -7.80
C PRO A 309 -10.16 -2.59 -6.79
N PRO A 310 -11.02 -2.57 -5.75
CA PRO A 310 -10.87 -3.47 -4.63
C PRO A 310 -10.74 -4.92 -5.13
N ASP A 311 -9.77 -5.61 -4.55
CA ASP A 311 -9.55 -7.05 -4.68
C ASP A 311 -8.83 -7.52 -5.96
N THR A 312 -8.53 -6.67 -6.95
CA THR A 312 -7.96 -7.17 -8.22
C THR A 312 -6.53 -7.71 -8.06
N ALA A 313 -5.60 -6.89 -7.56
CA ALA A 313 -4.20 -7.30 -7.39
C ALA A 313 -4.07 -8.48 -6.41
N ALA A 314 -4.80 -8.41 -5.29
CA ALA A 314 -4.83 -9.46 -4.27
C ALA A 314 -5.38 -10.78 -4.83
N PHE A 315 -6.51 -10.75 -5.55
CA PHE A 315 -7.10 -11.96 -6.11
C PHE A 315 -6.22 -12.61 -7.17
N VAL A 316 -5.65 -11.82 -8.10
CA VAL A 316 -4.77 -12.37 -9.14
C VAL A 316 -3.50 -12.96 -8.52
N ALA A 317 -2.87 -12.25 -7.57
CA ALA A 317 -1.69 -12.74 -6.87
C ALA A 317 -1.99 -14.04 -6.09
N TYR A 318 -3.15 -14.09 -5.42
CA TYR A 318 -3.62 -15.27 -4.72
C TYR A 318 -3.83 -16.45 -5.68
N MET A 319 -4.48 -16.25 -6.83
CA MET A 319 -4.69 -17.29 -7.86
C MET A 319 -3.40 -17.84 -8.46
N ILE A 320 -2.38 -16.99 -8.61
CA ILE A 320 -1.06 -17.43 -9.07
C ILE A 320 -0.40 -18.39 -8.07
N LEU A 321 -0.59 -18.17 -6.77
CA LEU A 321 -0.01 -19.02 -5.72
C LEU A 321 -0.88 -20.23 -5.37
N ASN A 322 -2.20 -20.09 -5.47
CA ASN A 322 -3.20 -21.04 -4.99
C ASN A 322 -4.25 -21.35 -6.08
N PRO A 323 -3.89 -22.09 -7.14
CA PRO A 323 -4.79 -22.37 -8.26
C PRO A 323 -6.02 -23.21 -7.86
N ASP A 324 -5.93 -24.00 -6.78
CA ASP A 324 -7.04 -24.80 -6.25
C ASP A 324 -8.07 -23.96 -5.47
N MET A 325 -7.83 -22.65 -5.29
CA MET A 325 -8.74 -21.68 -4.68
C MET A 325 -9.31 -22.10 -3.29
N PRO A 326 -8.46 -22.47 -2.30
CA PRO A 326 -8.94 -22.72 -0.94
C PRO A 326 -9.54 -21.46 -0.31
N GLY A 327 -10.79 -21.52 0.16
CA GLY A 327 -11.47 -20.37 0.78
C GLY A 327 -10.72 -19.73 1.96
N LYS A 328 -9.91 -20.51 2.70
CA LYS A 328 -9.03 -20.00 3.77
C LYS A 328 -7.55 -20.20 3.38
N PRO A 329 -6.91 -19.20 2.74
CA PRO A 329 -5.49 -19.29 2.39
C PRO A 329 -4.61 -18.95 3.59
N VAL A 330 -3.89 -19.96 4.08
CA VAL A 330 -2.97 -19.79 5.22
C VAL A 330 -1.66 -19.12 4.81
N ASP A 331 -1.27 -19.19 3.54
CA ASP A 331 -0.04 -18.60 2.98
C ASP A 331 -0.25 -17.19 2.40
N PHE A 332 -1.50 -16.74 2.26
CA PHE A 332 -1.84 -15.42 1.74
C PHE A 332 -2.77 -14.68 2.71
N ILE A 333 -2.23 -13.71 3.44
CA ILE A 333 -2.95 -12.93 4.43
C ILE A 333 -3.14 -11.51 3.90
N ARG A 334 -4.40 -11.11 3.70
CA ARG A 334 -4.80 -9.73 3.43
C ARG A 334 -5.35 -9.10 4.70
N MET A 335 -4.74 -8.01 5.16
CA MET A 335 -5.16 -7.25 6.34
C MET A 335 -5.47 -5.81 5.94
N ASN A 336 -6.75 -5.44 5.96
CA ASN A 336 -7.17 -4.10 5.60
C ASN A 336 -8.59 -3.82 6.17
N PRO A 337 -8.82 -2.74 6.92
CA PRO A 337 -10.16 -2.42 7.39
C PRO A 337 -11.07 -2.08 6.20
N ALA A 338 -12.26 -2.69 6.17
CA ALA A 338 -13.25 -2.46 5.13
C ALA A 338 -14.45 -1.69 5.71
N LEU A 339 -14.55 -0.40 5.39
CA LEU A 339 -15.74 0.39 5.64
C LEU A 339 -16.82 -0.01 4.63
N ARG A 340 -17.75 -0.86 5.06
CA ARG A 340 -18.81 -1.36 4.20
C ARG A 340 -20.13 -1.55 4.96
N PRO A 341 -21.26 -1.52 4.25
CA PRO A 341 -22.55 -1.98 4.77
C PRO A 341 -22.46 -3.41 5.33
N ILE A 342 -23.19 -3.64 6.42
CA ILE A 342 -23.36 -4.95 7.05
C ILE A 342 -24.79 -5.41 6.84
N LEU A 343 -24.94 -6.62 6.30
CA LEU A 343 -26.25 -7.22 6.13
C LEU A 343 -26.70 -7.82 7.47
N VAL A 344 -27.80 -7.31 8.01
CA VAL A 344 -28.46 -7.80 9.22
C VAL A 344 -29.66 -8.65 8.82
N ASP A 345 -29.84 -9.77 9.50
CA ASP A 345 -31.00 -10.66 9.35
C ASP A 345 -31.50 -11.01 10.75
N ASP A 346 -32.53 -10.31 11.21
CA ASP A 346 -33.08 -10.45 12.55
C ASP A 346 -34.62 -10.51 12.55
N ALA A 347 -35.26 -10.35 13.72
CA ALA A 347 -36.71 -10.42 13.84
C ALA A 347 -37.47 -9.33 13.05
N ALA A 348 -36.82 -8.22 12.69
CA ALA A 348 -37.37 -7.18 11.81
C ALA A 348 -37.19 -7.50 10.32
N GLY A 349 -36.49 -8.59 9.99
CA GLY A 349 -36.20 -9.05 8.64
C GLY A 349 -34.79 -8.71 8.19
N LYS A 350 -34.56 -8.84 6.88
CA LYS A 350 -33.26 -8.65 6.24
C LYS A 350 -33.08 -7.20 5.78
N TYR A 351 -32.02 -6.53 6.25
CA TYR A 351 -31.71 -5.14 5.88
C TYR A 351 -30.22 -4.82 6.00
N TRP A 352 -29.76 -3.76 5.33
CA TRP A 352 -28.39 -3.26 5.44
C TRP A 352 -28.27 -2.17 6.51
N ASP A 353 -27.23 -2.27 7.33
CA ASP A 353 -26.90 -1.32 8.39
C ASP A 353 -25.41 -0.89 8.31
N LEU A 354 -25.03 0.08 9.14
CA LEU A 354 -23.65 0.49 9.37
C LEU A 354 -22.88 -0.59 10.14
N PRO A 355 -21.55 -0.68 9.96
CA PRO A 355 -20.71 -1.47 10.84
C PRO A 355 -20.79 -0.93 12.27
N ALA A 356 -20.72 -1.82 13.26
CA ALA A 356 -20.74 -1.40 14.66
C ALA A 356 -19.55 -0.44 14.96
N GLY A 357 -19.75 0.45 15.93
CA GLY A 357 -18.76 1.49 16.29
C GLY A 357 -18.65 2.67 15.31
N ILE A 358 -19.31 2.62 14.14
CA ILE A 358 -19.32 3.70 13.14
C ILE A 358 -20.73 4.29 13.05
N ASN A 359 -20.88 5.57 13.39
CA ASN A 359 -22.15 6.28 13.21
C ASN A 359 -22.29 6.81 11.77
N LYS A 360 -23.46 7.35 11.45
CA LYS A 360 -23.77 7.87 10.12
C LYS A 360 -22.82 9.00 9.70
N GLU A 361 -22.54 9.94 10.60
CA GLU A 361 -21.69 11.10 10.31
C GLU A 361 -20.25 10.67 10.00
N ASP A 362 -19.72 9.72 10.78
CA ASP A 362 -18.40 9.13 10.61
C ASP A 362 -18.31 8.34 9.30
N TYR A 363 -19.34 7.54 8.99
CA TYR A 363 -19.42 6.80 7.73
C TYR A 363 -19.39 7.73 6.52
N VAL A 364 -20.21 8.78 6.52
CA VAL A 364 -20.26 9.75 5.42
C VAL A 364 -18.91 10.45 5.26
N LYS A 365 -18.29 10.87 6.37
CA LYS A 365 -16.98 11.52 6.35
C LYS A 365 -15.91 10.58 5.80
N LEU A 366 -15.78 9.37 6.34
CA LEU A 366 -14.81 8.37 5.89
C LEU A 366 -15.01 8.02 4.40
N ASN A 367 -16.25 7.82 3.95
CA ASN A 367 -16.56 7.48 2.56
C ASN A 367 -16.21 8.62 1.57
N SER A 368 -16.29 9.87 2.02
CA SER A 368 -15.93 11.05 1.20
C SER A 368 -14.48 11.49 1.35
N MET A 369 -13.73 10.88 2.29
CA MET A 369 -12.39 11.30 2.64
C MET A 369 -11.41 10.85 1.56
N ASP A 370 -10.59 11.80 1.14
CA ASP A 370 -9.56 11.58 0.14
C ASP A 370 -8.30 10.98 0.80
N MET A 371 -7.35 10.47 0.01
CA MET A 371 -6.13 9.84 0.54
C MET A 371 -5.18 10.84 1.24
N ASP A 372 -5.32 12.13 0.95
CA ASP A 372 -4.60 13.23 1.62
C ASP A 372 -5.34 13.72 2.88
N ALA A 373 -5.39 12.89 3.92
CA ALA A 373 -5.88 13.31 5.23
C ALA A 373 -4.83 14.18 5.94
N VAL A 374 -5.03 15.49 5.98
CA VAL A 374 -4.08 16.46 6.55
C VAL A 374 -4.57 17.02 7.87
N LYS A 375 -5.89 17.11 8.08
CA LYS A 375 -6.45 17.67 9.30
C LYS A 375 -6.46 16.65 10.43
N ASP A 376 -6.31 17.11 11.67
CA ASP A 376 -6.38 16.25 12.85
C ASP A 376 -7.71 15.50 12.97
N GLU A 377 -8.82 16.13 12.61
CA GLU A 377 -10.15 15.50 12.61
C GLU A 377 -10.26 14.33 11.62
N GLU A 378 -9.55 14.41 10.49
CA GLU A 378 -9.53 13.35 9.47
C GLU A 378 -8.66 12.18 9.96
N VAL A 379 -7.47 12.48 10.49
CA VAL A 379 -6.56 11.47 11.06
C VAL A 379 -7.18 10.77 12.27
N ALA A 380 -7.85 11.50 13.15
CA ALA A 380 -8.57 10.93 14.29
C ALA A 380 -9.66 9.95 13.85
N LEU A 381 -10.34 10.24 12.73
CA LEU A 381 -11.38 9.36 12.19
C LEU A 381 -10.79 8.11 11.53
N ILE A 382 -9.64 8.23 10.83
CA ILE A 382 -8.87 7.08 10.33
C ILE A 382 -8.43 6.17 11.49
N LYS A 383 -7.94 6.77 12.60
CA LYS A 383 -7.58 6.03 13.81
C LYS A 383 -8.77 5.28 14.38
N LYS A 384 -9.92 5.94 14.52
CA LYS A 384 -11.15 5.31 14.99
C LYS A 384 -11.56 4.11 14.13
N LEU A 385 -11.53 4.24 12.80
CA LEU A 385 -11.79 3.12 11.89
C LEU A 385 -10.81 1.97 12.11
N CYS A 386 -9.51 2.30 12.25
CA CYS A 386 -8.44 1.33 12.46
C CYS A 386 -8.60 0.58 13.80
N ASP A 387 -8.82 1.32 14.89
CA ASP A 387 -8.97 0.77 16.23
C ASP A 387 -10.20 -0.16 16.31
N ASN A 388 -11.36 0.27 15.77
CA ASN A 388 -12.55 -0.59 15.68
C ASN A 388 -12.28 -1.90 14.91
N TRP A 389 -11.43 -1.88 13.88
CA TRP A 389 -11.07 -3.09 13.12
C TRP A 389 -10.08 -3.98 13.89
N LEU A 390 -9.03 -3.38 14.46
CA LEU A 390 -8.00 -4.10 15.22
C LEU A 390 -8.55 -4.74 16.49
N ASP A 391 -9.57 -4.13 17.10
CA ASP A 391 -10.18 -4.60 18.36
C ASP A 391 -11.42 -5.48 18.14
N GLY A 392 -11.81 -5.72 16.87
CA GLY A 392 -12.95 -6.57 16.52
C GLY A 392 -14.31 -5.95 16.84
N GLU A 393 -14.39 -4.62 16.92
CA GLU A 393 -15.60 -3.87 17.28
C GLU A 393 -16.54 -3.63 16.08
N GLY A 394 -16.55 -4.55 15.12
CA GLY A 394 -17.55 -4.61 14.04
C GLY A 394 -17.14 -4.03 12.69
N VAL A 395 -15.93 -3.46 12.56
CA VAL A 395 -15.36 -3.14 11.24
C VAL A 395 -14.70 -4.41 10.67
N PRO A 396 -15.20 -4.96 9.54
CA PRO A 396 -14.68 -6.19 8.97
C PRO A 396 -13.32 -5.99 8.28
N ASN A 397 -12.63 -7.10 8.05
CA ASN A 397 -11.45 -7.13 7.19
C ASN A 397 -11.85 -7.23 5.70
N GLN A 398 -11.05 -6.65 4.82
CA GLN A 398 -11.19 -6.83 3.37
C GLN A 398 -10.84 -8.27 2.99
N SER A 399 -11.83 -8.99 2.46
CA SER A 399 -11.62 -10.31 1.86
C SER A 399 -10.80 -10.23 0.57
N ILE A 400 -10.13 -11.32 0.18
CA ILE A 400 -9.61 -11.47 -1.19
C ILE A 400 -10.76 -11.58 -2.19
N ARG A 401 -11.86 -12.24 -1.79
CA ARG A 401 -13.13 -12.20 -2.53
C ARG A 401 -14.32 -12.19 -1.58
N SER A 402 -15.29 -11.35 -1.91
CA SER A 402 -16.57 -11.25 -1.24
C SER A 402 -17.70 -11.86 -2.07
N SER A 403 -18.72 -12.34 -1.37
CA SER A 403 -20.03 -12.69 -1.95
C SER A 403 -20.84 -11.43 -2.29
N SER A 404 -22.00 -11.62 -2.93
CA SER A 404 -22.96 -10.53 -3.17
C SER A 404 -23.45 -9.85 -1.89
N ASN A 405 -23.45 -10.57 -0.77
CA ASN A 405 -23.79 -10.04 0.55
C ASN A 405 -22.57 -9.41 1.27
N LEU A 406 -21.47 -9.17 0.55
CA LEU A 406 -20.21 -8.64 1.06
C LEU A 406 -19.55 -9.50 2.16
N ASN A 407 -19.99 -10.75 2.32
CA ASN A 407 -19.36 -11.71 3.23
C ASN A 407 -18.10 -12.29 2.58
N CYS A 408 -17.07 -12.52 3.39
CA CYS A 408 -15.82 -13.12 2.95
C CYS A 408 -16.05 -14.53 2.41
N LEU A 409 -15.67 -14.76 1.14
CA LEU A 409 -15.59 -16.08 0.51
C LEU A 409 -14.16 -16.63 0.52
N ILE A 410 -13.20 -15.74 0.27
CA ILE A 410 -11.78 -16.06 0.21
C ILE A 410 -11.00 -15.07 1.07
N GLY A 411 -10.14 -15.58 1.95
CA GLY A 411 -9.31 -14.79 2.85
C GLY A 411 -9.84 -14.80 4.29
N HIS A 412 -9.68 -13.68 4.99
CA HIS A 412 -10.03 -13.54 6.41
C HIS A 412 -11.13 -12.50 6.57
N HIS A 413 -12.16 -12.85 7.36
CA HIS A 413 -13.34 -12.00 7.56
C HIS A 413 -13.11 -10.86 8.57
N ASP A 414 -12.17 -11.05 9.51
CA ASP A 414 -11.80 -10.08 10.53
C ASP A 414 -10.28 -10.08 10.79
N PHE A 415 -9.83 -9.12 11.60
CA PHE A 415 -8.42 -8.99 11.98
C PHE A 415 -7.92 -10.20 12.79
N ASN A 416 -8.72 -10.73 13.72
CA ASN A 416 -8.31 -11.78 14.64
C ASN A 416 -8.04 -13.11 13.93
N ALA A 417 -8.85 -13.47 12.94
CA ALA A 417 -8.64 -14.64 12.09
C ALA A 417 -7.34 -14.51 11.29
N ALA A 418 -7.08 -13.33 10.71
CA ALA A 418 -5.86 -13.04 9.96
C ALA A 418 -4.61 -13.07 10.87
N MET A 419 -4.71 -12.47 12.06
CA MET A 419 -3.63 -12.43 13.06
C MET A 419 -3.28 -13.83 13.56
N THR A 420 -4.27 -14.69 13.77
CA THR A 420 -4.07 -16.09 14.19
C THR A 420 -3.20 -16.84 13.18
N ASP A 421 -3.51 -16.72 11.88
CA ASP A 421 -2.73 -17.38 10.83
C ASP A 421 -1.33 -16.77 10.68
N PHE A 422 -1.19 -15.44 10.82
CA PHE A 422 0.12 -14.78 10.84
C PHE A 422 1.00 -15.30 11.99
N LYS A 423 0.43 -15.43 13.20
CA LYS A 423 1.15 -16.01 14.36
C LYS A 423 1.59 -17.44 14.09
N ASN A 424 0.76 -18.24 13.42
CA ASN A 424 1.07 -19.63 13.07
C ASN A 424 2.27 -19.75 12.11
N TRP A 425 2.55 -18.75 11.27
CA TRP A 425 3.73 -18.75 10.38
C TRP A 425 5.06 -18.85 11.13
N PHE A 426 5.10 -18.39 12.38
CA PHE A 426 6.31 -18.30 13.18
C PHE A 426 6.33 -19.29 14.36
N THR A 427 5.18 -19.86 14.74
CA THR A 427 5.10 -20.82 15.86
C THR A 427 4.99 -22.27 15.42
N ASN A 428 4.36 -22.57 14.27
CA ASN A 428 4.12 -23.94 13.80
C ASN A 428 4.41 -24.09 12.29
N PRO A 429 5.68 -24.02 11.85
CA PRO A 429 6.05 -24.01 10.43
C PRO A 429 5.73 -25.33 9.68
N THR A 430 5.40 -26.42 10.38
CA THR A 430 5.15 -27.75 9.79
C THR A 430 3.71 -28.00 9.30
N ASN A 431 2.74 -27.11 9.55
CA ASN A 431 1.33 -27.31 9.15
C ASN A 431 1.00 -26.83 7.71
N LEU A 432 2.02 -26.60 6.87
CA LEU A 432 1.88 -26.08 5.51
C LEU A 432 2.07 -27.17 4.43
N LEU A 433 2.04 -28.45 4.80
CA LEU A 433 2.14 -29.60 3.90
C LEU A 433 0.80 -30.30 3.68
#